data_AF-A0A2K2G489-F1
#
_entry.id   AF-A0A2K2G489-F1
#
_cell.length_a   1.000
_cell.length_b   1.000
_cell.length_c   1.000
_cell.angle_alpha   90.00
_cell.angle_beta   90.00
_cell.angle_gamma   90.00
#
_symmetry.space_group_name_H-M   'P 1'
#
loop_
_entity.id
_entity.type
_entity.pdbx_description
1 polymer ?
#
loop_
_entity_poly.entity_id
_entity_poly.type
_entity_poly.pdbx_seq_one_letter_code
_entity_poly.pdbx_strand_id
1 'polypeptide(L)'
;MADLNPFVGLRSETHIAIETMLSSLYNCGEWGDQEEQFLAQWREARGDDAMAPWRWWVGSPDSDEFAEDAPTREKAIEIGRRDYAENGRIEIIEARTWNDDVEGEENCSFAESRNREVIDV
;
A
#
# COMPACT_ATOMS: atom_id res chain seq x y z
N MET A 1 -9.64 -30.43 -4.93
CA MET A 1 -8.21 -30.27 -5.24
C MET A 1 -7.84 -28.91 -4.71
N ALA A 2 -6.77 -28.76 -3.93
CA ALA A 2 -6.31 -27.41 -3.58
C ALA A 2 -5.85 -26.76 -4.88
N ASP A 3 -6.45 -25.64 -5.27
CA ASP A 3 -5.89 -24.79 -6.33
C ASP A 3 -4.52 -24.34 -5.82
N LEU A 4 -3.48 -24.98 -6.33
CA LEU A 4 -2.11 -24.58 -6.04
C LEU A 4 -1.92 -23.23 -6.72
N ASN A 5 -1.69 -22.20 -5.92
CA ASN A 5 -1.35 -20.88 -6.40
C ASN A 5 -0.16 -21.01 -7.38
N PRO A 6 -0.32 -20.65 -8.67
CA PRO A 6 0.63 -20.97 -9.72
C PRO A 6 1.95 -20.20 -9.60
N PHE A 7 2.01 -19.20 -8.73
CA PHE A 7 3.18 -18.35 -8.53
C PHE A 7 4.11 -18.83 -7.41
N VAL A 8 3.69 -19.83 -6.63
CA VAL A 8 4.49 -20.36 -5.52
C VAL A 8 5.73 -21.06 -6.07
N GLY A 9 6.91 -20.65 -5.59
CA GLY A 9 8.20 -21.24 -5.96
C GLY A 9 8.81 -20.70 -7.27
N LEU A 10 8.26 -19.62 -7.83
CA LEU A 10 8.87 -18.91 -8.95
C LEU A 10 10.17 -18.22 -8.53
N ARG A 11 11.04 -17.96 -9.51
CA ARG A 11 12.29 -17.20 -9.30
C ARG A 11 11.99 -15.71 -9.31
N SER A 12 12.82 -14.91 -8.65
CA SER A 12 12.67 -13.44 -8.59
C SER A 12 12.58 -12.79 -9.98
N GLU A 13 13.35 -13.25 -10.96
CA GLU A 13 13.29 -12.77 -12.35
C GLU A 13 11.90 -12.98 -12.99
N THR A 14 11.22 -14.09 -12.65
CA THR A 14 9.87 -14.38 -13.13
C THR A 14 8.84 -13.45 -12.49
N HIS A 15 8.99 -13.10 -11.21
CA HIS A 15 8.13 -12.10 -10.59
C HIS A 15 8.28 -10.73 -11.26
N ILE A 16 9.50 -10.29 -11.57
CA ILE A 16 9.74 -9.01 -12.28
C ILE A 16 9.06 -9.00 -13.66
N ALA A 17 9.11 -10.11 -14.39
CA ALA A 17 8.44 -10.24 -15.69
C ALA A 17 6.91 -10.17 -15.56
N ILE A 18 6.35 -10.79 -14.51
CA ILE A 18 4.90 -10.73 -14.22
C ILE A 18 4.48 -9.30 -13.86
N GLU A 19 5.24 -8.61 -13.01
CA GLU A 19 5.01 -7.21 -12.64
C GLU A 19 4.94 -6.31 -13.88
N THR A 20 5.93 -6.44 -14.77
CA THR A 20 5.99 -5.68 -16.03
C THR A 20 4.77 -5.94 -16.92
N MET A 21 4.30 -7.19 -16.98
CA MET A 21 3.13 -7.56 -17.75
C MET A 21 1.85 -6.96 -17.16
N LEU A 22 1.67 -7.03 -15.84
CA LEU A 22 0.51 -6.46 -15.14
C LEU A 22 0.45 -4.94 -15.31
N SER A 23 1.58 -4.23 -15.13
CA SER A 23 1.64 -2.79 -15.37
C SER A 23 1.30 -2.45 -16.83
N SER A 24 1.70 -3.30 -17.79
CA SER A 24 1.38 -3.07 -19.21
C SER A 24 -0.12 -3.25 -19.48
N LEU A 25 -0.74 -4.30 -18.93
CA LEU A 25 -2.18 -4.56 -19.05
C LEU A 25 -3.02 -3.41 -18.46
N TYR A 26 -2.64 -2.94 -17.28
CA TYR A 26 -3.27 -1.79 -16.63
C TYR A 26 -3.20 -0.53 -17.51
N ASN A 27 -2.00 -0.20 -18.02
CA ASN A 27 -1.79 0.97 -18.87
C ASN A 27 -2.50 0.90 -20.23
N CYS A 28 -2.77 -0.30 -20.75
CA CYS A 28 -3.53 -0.49 -21.99
C CYS A 28 -5.06 -0.43 -21.80
N GLY A 29 -5.54 -0.31 -20.55
CA GLY A 29 -6.97 -0.27 -20.24
C GLY A 29 -7.69 -1.60 -20.42
N GLU A 30 -6.94 -2.72 -20.47
CA GLU A 30 -7.48 -4.08 -20.59
C GLU A 30 -7.68 -4.74 -19.21
N TRP A 31 -7.72 -3.94 -18.15
CA TRP A 31 -7.82 -4.42 -16.78
C TRP A 31 -9.25 -4.85 -16.43
N GLY A 32 -9.42 -6.07 -15.94
CA GLY A 32 -10.69 -6.61 -15.48
C GLY A 32 -10.56 -7.54 -14.27
N ASP A 33 -11.67 -8.21 -13.93
CA ASP A 33 -11.78 -9.06 -12.74
C ASP A 33 -10.77 -10.23 -12.73
N GLN A 34 -10.37 -10.71 -13.91
CA GLN A 34 -9.41 -11.80 -14.04
C GLN A 34 -8.00 -11.32 -13.68
N GLU A 35 -7.62 -10.12 -14.11
CA GLU A 35 -6.35 -9.49 -13.81
C GLU A 35 -6.24 -9.16 -12.32
N GLU A 36 -7.33 -8.68 -11.69
CA GLU A 36 -7.42 -8.49 -10.24
C GLU A 36 -7.19 -9.80 -9.47
N GLN A 37 -7.85 -10.88 -9.88
CA GLN A 37 -7.67 -12.18 -9.25
C GLN A 37 -6.23 -12.70 -9.41
N PHE A 38 -5.65 -12.51 -10.59
CA PHE A 38 -4.27 -12.90 -10.88
C PHE A 38 -3.27 -12.09 -10.05
N LEU A 39 -3.48 -10.77 -9.93
CA LEU A 39 -2.68 -9.88 -9.10
C LEU A 39 -2.73 -10.29 -7.63
N ALA A 40 -3.92 -10.59 -7.11
CA ALA A 40 -4.10 -11.04 -5.73
C ALA A 40 -3.35 -12.36 -5.44
N GLN A 41 -3.45 -13.35 -6.33
CA GLN A 41 -2.71 -14.61 -6.22
C GLN A 41 -1.19 -14.38 -6.31
N TRP A 42 -0.75 -13.48 -7.19
CA TRP A 42 0.67 -13.17 -7.34
C TRP A 42 1.25 -12.47 -6.11
N ARG A 43 0.52 -11.51 -5.53
CA ARG A 43 0.85 -10.86 -4.25
C ARG A 43 0.93 -11.88 -3.11
N GLU A 44 -0.05 -12.79 -3.01
CA GLU A 44 -0.06 -13.87 -2.01
C GLU A 44 1.21 -14.75 -2.10
N ALA A 45 1.64 -15.11 -3.31
CA ALA A 45 2.81 -15.97 -3.49
C ALA A 45 4.14 -15.29 -3.16
N ARG A 46 4.21 -13.96 -3.27
CA ARG A 46 5.37 -13.15 -2.86
C ARG A 46 5.41 -12.93 -1.34
N GLY A 47 4.28 -13.02 -0.65
CA GLY A 47 4.20 -12.78 0.80
C GLY A 47 4.71 -11.40 1.17
N ASP A 48 5.54 -11.30 2.21
CA ASP A 48 6.14 -10.04 2.67
C ASP A 48 6.93 -9.30 1.57
N ASP A 49 7.51 -10.00 0.59
CA ASP A 49 8.26 -9.37 -0.51
C ASP A 49 7.34 -8.63 -1.51
N ALA A 50 6.02 -8.82 -1.42
CA ALA A 50 5.03 -8.06 -2.18
C ALA A 50 4.78 -6.66 -1.59
N MET A 51 5.16 -6.44 -0.33
CA MET A 51 4.79 -5.25 0.42
C MET A 51 5.99 -4.34 0.67
N ALA A 52 5.72 -3.04 0.73
CA ALA A 52 6.71 -2.06 1.15
C ALA A 52 7.03 -2.21 2.65
N PRO A 53 8.15 -1.66 3.15
CA PRO A 53 8.42 -1.58 4.58
C PRO A 53 7.31 -0.85 5.34
N TRP A 54 7.14 -1.17 6.63
CA TRP A 54 6.18 -0.45 7.49
C TRP A 54 6.56 1.03 7.58
N ARG A 55 5.58 1.90 7.34
CA ARG A 55 5.69 3.36 7.44
C ARG A 55 4.53 3.89 8.27
N TRP A 56 4.72 5.06 8.86
CA TRP A 56 3.69 5.77 9.62
C TRP A 56 3.07 6.85 8.75
N TRP A 57 1.80 6.68 8.43
CA TRP A 57 1.03 7.57 7.58
C TRP A 57 0.25 8.57 8.42
N VAL A 58 0.08 9.79 7.92
CA VAL A 58 -0.68 10.86 8.56
C VAL A 58 -1.78 11.40 7.65
N GLY A 59 -2.95 11.64 8.24
CA GLY A 59 -4.13 12.13 7.58
C GLY A 59 -4.99 13.00 8.49
N SER A 60 -6.03 13.57 7.91
CA SER A 60 -7.09 14.25 8.67
C SER A 60 -8.05 13.22 9.25
N PRO A 61 -8.48 13.32 10.52
CA PRO A 61 -9.49 12.42 11.09
C PRO A 61 -10.85 12.48 10.37
N ASP A 62 -11.10 13.54 9.61
CA ASP A 62 -12.33 13.75 8.84
C ASP A 62 -12.16 13.34 7.36
N SER A 63 -11.02 12.78 6.98
CA SER A 63 -10.73 12.23 5.65
C SER A 63 -10.39 10.75 5.76
N ASP A 64 -10.79 9.96 4.77
CA ASP A 64 -10.33 8.58 4.64
C ASP A 64 -8.96 8.47 3.98
N GLU A 65 -8.37 9.62 3.58
CA GLU A 65 -7.09 9.70 2.88
C GLU A 65 -5.94 10.00 3.85
N PHE A 66 -4.85 9.24 3.69
CA PHE A 66 -3.56 9.49 4.33
C PHE A 66 -2.58 10.02 3.28
N ALA A 67 -2.05 11.23 3.48
CA ALA A 67 -1.36 11.98 2.42
C ALA A 67 0.17 11.95 2.54
N GLU A 68 0.71 11.90 3.76
CA GLU A 68 2.15 11.90 4.00
C GLU A 68 2.52 10.72 4.90
N ASP A 69 3.75 10.24 4.77
CA ASP A 69 4.24 9.16 5.61
C ASP A 69 5.71 9.30 6.03
N ALA A 70 6.04 8.66 7.14
CA ALA A 70 7.28 8.83 7.87
C ALA A 70 7.85 7.48 8.33
N PRO A 71 9.16 7.38 8.59
CA PRO A 71 9.75 6.14 9.07
C PRO A 71 9.38 5.82 10.52
N THR A 72 8.90 6.80 11.30
CA THR A 72 8.57 6.62 12.72
C THR A 72 7.29 7.35 13.11
N ARG A 73 6.64 6.84 14.16
CA ARG A 73 5.45 7.44 14.76
C ARG A 73 5.67 8.90 15.15
N GLU A 74 6.77 9.19 15.84
CA GLU A 74 7.08 10.54 16.32
C GLU A 74 7.24 11.52 15.16
N LYS A 75 7.81 11.06 14.04
CA LYS A 75 7.97 11.91 12.87
C LYS A 75 6.64 12.14 12.15
N ALA A 76 5.77 11.15 12.09
CA ALA A 76 4.41 11.32 11.58
C ALA A 76 3.60 12.31 12.43
N ILE A 77 3.76 12.29 13.76
CA ILE A 77 3.14 13.29 14.66
C ILE A 77 3.69 14.69 14.40
N GLU A 78 5.00 14.82 14.20
CA GLU A 78 5.64 16.11 13.88
C GLU A 78 5.10 16.69 12.57
N ILE A 79 4.98 15.86 11.53
CA ILE A 79 4.36 16.22 10.24
C ILE A 79 2.90 16.61 10.46
N GLY A 80 2.14 15.79 11.19
CA GLY A 80 0.74 16.04 11.49
C GLY A 80 0.51 17.38 12.18
N ARG A 81 1.33 17.72 13.18
CA ARG A 81 1.29 19.01 13.87
C ARG A 81 1.67 20.17 12.96
N ARG A 82 2.53 19.97 11.98
CA ARG A 82 2.91 21.01 11.03
C ARG A 82 1.75 21.32 10.07
N ASP A 83 1.11 20.28 9.55
CA ASP A 83 0.21 20.42 8.39
C ASP A 83 -1.28 20.44 8.77
N TYR A 84 -1.65 19.86 9.92
CA TYR A 84 -3.03 19.70 10.36
C TYR A 84 -3.31 20.30 11.74
N ALA A 85 -2.41 21.13 12.29
CA ALA A 85 -2.62 21.80 13.57
C ALA A 85 -3.93 22.62 13.63
N GLU A 86 -4.35 23.21 12.51
CA GLU A 86 -5.58 24.01 12.45
C GLU A 86 -6.84 23.16 12.71
N ASN A 87 -6.78 21.85 12.48
CA ASN A 87 -7.89 20.92 12.74
C ASN A 87 -7.99 20.52 14.21
N GLY A 88 -6.98 20.85 15.03
CA GLY A 88 -6.89 20.48 16.45
C GLY A 88 -6.71 18.99 16.72
N ARG A 89 -6.78 18.13 15.69
CA ARG A 89 -6.60 16.69 15.76
C ARG A 89 -5.96 16.18 14.47
N ILE A 90 -5.17 15.12 14.61
CA ILE A 90 -4.56 14.37 13.50
C ILE A 90 -4.88 12.90 13.64
N GLU A 91 -4.90 12.19 12.53
CA GLU A 91 -4.94 10.73 12.51
C GLU A 91 -3.63 10.18 11.98
N ILE A 92 -3.09 9.16 12.64
CA ILE A 92 -1.93 8.42 12.16
C ILE A 92 -2.18 6.91 12.19
N ILE A 93 -1.51 6.20 11.29
CA ILE A 93 -1.60 4.75 11.18
C ILE A 93 -0.26 4.18 10.72
N GLU A 94 0.10 3.01 11.21
CA GLU A 94 1.26 2.29 10.70
C GLU A 94 0.78 1.33 9.61
N ALA A 95 1.26 1.48 8.38
CA ALA A 95 0.80 0.70 7.25
C ALA A 95 1.94 0.32 6.29
N ARG A 96 1.68 -0.75 5.51
CA ARG A 96 2.46 -1.14 4.34
C ARG A 96 1.58 -1.00 3.11
N THR A 97 2.15 -0.47 2.04
CA THR A 97 1.54 -0.43 0.71
C THR A 97 2.05 -1.62 -0.10
N TRP A 98 1.46 -1.86 -1.26
CA TRP A 98 2.03 -2.85 -2.18
C TRP A 98 3.26 -2.27 -2.87
N ASN A 99 4.28 -3.09 -3.13
CA ASN A 99 5.48 -2.65 -3.88
C ASN A 99 5.17 -2.35 -5.34
N ASP A 100 4.06 -2.89 -5.86
CA ASP A 100 3.55 -2.65 -7.20
C ASP A 100 2.52 -1.51 -7.27
N ASP A 101 2.20 -0.85 -6.15
CA ASP A 101 1.44 0.40 -6.20
C ASP A 101 2.28 1.47 -6.90
N VAL A 102 1.72 2.06 -7.95
CA VAL A 102 2.43 2.99 -8.83
C VAL A 102 2.55 4.36 -8.17
N GLU A 103 3.77 4.90 -8.09
CA GLU A 103 4.01 6.28 -7.65
C GLU A 103 3.21 7.26 -8.55
N GLY A 104 2.24 7.97 -7.95
CA GLY A 104 1.40 8.96 -8.64
C GLY A 104 -0.08 8.57 -8.76
N GLU A 105 -0.51 7.41 -8.26
CA GLU A 105 -1.93 7.18 -8.00
C GLU A 105 -2.43 8.12 -6.89
N GLU A 106 -3.60 8.74 -7.13
CA GLU A 106 -4.21 9.67 -6.17
C GLU A 106 -4.60 8.96 -4.86
N ASN A 107 -4.69 7.62 -4.86
CA ASN A 107 -5.04 6.81 -3.69
C ASN A 107 -4.13 5.58 -3.59
N CYS A 108 -3.19 5.59 -2.64
CA CYS A 108 -2.41 4.41 -2.32
C CYS A 108 -3.20 3.53 -1.34
N SER A 109 -3.37 2.25 -1.67
CA SER A 109 -4.11 1.31 -0.83
C SER A 109 -3.18 0.58 0.14
N PHE A 110 -3.54 0.52 1.42
CA PHE A 110 -2.77 -0.25 2.38
C PHE A 110 -2.96 -1.75 2.15
N ALA A 111 -1.85 -2.46 1.91
CA ALA A 111 -1.78 -3.91 1.93
C ALA A 111 -2.08 -4.44 3.33
N GLU A 112 -1.46 -3.82 4.33
CA GLU A 112 -1.69 -4.09 5.74
C GLU A 112 -1.64 -2.80 6.55
N SER A 113 -2.40 -2.74 7.63
CA SER A 113 -2.36 -1.61 8.56
C SER A 113 -2.52 -2.05 10.01
N ARG A 114 -1.95 -1.26 10.93
CA ARG A 114 -1.99 -1.46 12.37
C ARG A 114 -1.81 -0.14 13.12
N ASN A 115 -2.02 -0.17 14.44
CA ASN A 115 -1.75 0.96 15.34
C ASN A 115 -2.43 2.29 14.93
N ARG A 116 -3.62 2.22 14.33
CA ARG A 116 -4.41 3.41 13.97
C ARG A 116 -4.80 4.19 15.23
N GLU A 117 -4.57 5.50 15.23
CA GLU A 117 -4.85 6.37 16.37
C GLU A 117 -5.15 7.81 15.95
N VAL A 118 -5.97 8.49 16.75
CA VAL A 118 -6.28 9.92 16.62
C VAL A 118 -5.63 10.67 17.80
N ILE A 119 -4.94 11.76 17.50
CA ILE A 119 -4.13 12.52 18.46
C ILE A 119 -4.57 13.99 18.44
N ASP A 120 -4.82 14.57 19.62
CA ASP A 120 -5.05 16.01 19.77
C ASP A 120 -3.72 16.78 19.61
N VAL A 121 -3.73 17.88 18.85
CA VAL A 121 -2.54 18.67 18.48
C VAL A 121 -2.59 20.14 18.90
#